data_AF-A0A1B4Y175-F1
#
_entry.id   AF-A0A1B4Y175-F1
#
_cell.length_a   1.000
_cell.length_b   1.000
_cell.length_c   1.000
_cell.angle_alpha   90.00
_cell.angle_beta   90.00
_cell.angle_gamma   90.00
#
_symmetry.space_group_name_H-M   'P 1'
#
loop_
_entity.id
_entity.type
_entity.pdbx_description
1 polymer ?
#
loop_
_entity_poly.entity_id
_entity_poly.type
_entity_poly.pdbx_seq_one_letter_code
_entity_poly.pdbx_strand_id
1 'polypeptide(L)'
;MGQLSVEPDVIRADKRAARVARHIEAEIVRRGWTVGASLGSEGALQQRYGVSRSVLREAVRFVEHHQVARMRRGPNGGLLICAPDAGPATRAVVIYLEYLGITLGELLDARLVFEPLAASLAAEHIDEAGIDRLRAVLRAEEQRKPGLPAARDEFHVALARQSKNPVLQLFIEILMRLTRRYALTSRTDTVAEAFEAVDQMHNDHAAIAAAVTAGDSARAKTLSEQHVQRVTGWLQQHQPGGDAKLAHVPRRSLRLDSETPPGKLAEVLAATIADDIAASGWQLDSVFGTETALLQRYRVSRAALREAVRLLEYHSVARMRRGPGGGLVVTKPQSQASIDTIALYLQYRQPSREDLRCVRDAIEVANVAKVVEQRARPEVASVLDELVVASDFAFEDAADAARKVAVEEFGFHVGLAQLAGNALLDLFLRIIVELFQRHWSSTEHQQPTFNDVGAVEHAHQRIREAVIAGDDSLARYRIRRHLDAAASWCL
;
A
#
# COMPACT_ATOMS: atom_id res chain seq x y z
N MET A 1 -25.06 -22.59 11.90
CA MET A 1 -24.24 -22.08 13.01
C MET A 1 -23.22 -23.15 13.39
N GLY A 2 -21.99 -23.02 12.91
CA GLY A 2 -20.86 -23.84 13.34
C GLY A 2 -19.74 -22.90 13.71
N GLN A 3 -19.60 -22.61 15.01
CA GLN A 3 -18.46 -21.87 15.53
C GLN A 3 -17.20 -22.70 15.32
N LEU A 4 -16.34 -22.27 14.41
CA LEU A 4 -14.95 -22.69 14.35
C LEU A 4 -14.27 -22.14 15.61
N SER A 5 -14.27 -22.92 16.69
CA SER A 5 -13.49 -22.68 17.89
C SER A 5 -12.00 -22.78 17.55
N VAL A 6 -11.39 -21.65 17.19
CA VAL A 6 -9.93 -21.52 17.21
C VAL A 6 -9.50 -21.50 18.68
N GLU A 7 -8.67 -22.47 19.08
CA GLU A 7 -8.23 -22.59 20.48
C GLU A 7 -7.61 -21.27 20.98
N PRO A 8 -8.01 -20.78 22.18
CA PRO A 8 -7.57 -19.49 22.71
C PRO A 8 -6.05 -19.40 22.93
N ASP A 9 -5.36 -20.54 23.05
CA ASP A 9 -3.90 -20.59 23.23
C ASP A 9 -3.14 -20.30 21.92
N VAL A 10 -3.72 -20.66 20.76
CA VAL A 10 -3.16 -20.34 19.43
C VAL A 10 -3.28 -18.84 19.14
N ILE A 11 -4.44 -18.24 19.42
CA ILE A 11 -4.66 -16.79 19.27
C ILE A 11 -3.72 -15.99 20.20
N ARG A 12 -3.47 -16.49 21.42
CA ARG A 12 -2.52 -15.87 22.37
C ARG A 12 -1.07 -16.01 21.93
N ALA A 13 -0.68 -17.16 21.39
CA ALA A 13 0.65 -17.40 20.84
C ALA A 13 0.93 -16.51 19.62
N ASP A 14 -0.04 -16.35 18.72
CA ASP A 14 0.05 -15.46 17.55
C ASP A 14 0.23 -13.99 17.97
N LYS A 15 -0.55 -13.53 18.96
CA LYS A 15 -0.39 -12.17 19.53
C LYS A 15 0.98 -11.97 20.19
N ARG A 16 1.49 -13.00 20.89
CA ARG A 16 2.82 -12.92 21.53
C ARG A 16 3.95 -12.94 20.49
N ALA A 17 3.85 -13.78 19.47
CA ALA A 17 4.81 -13.85 18.36
C ALA A 17 4.85 -12.54 17.57
N ALA A 18 3.69 -11.97 17.21
CA ALA A 18 3.60 -10.68 16.54
C ALA A 18 4.24 -9.55 17.38
N ARG A 19 4.04 -9.56 18.71
CA ARG A 19 4.69 -8.58 19.60
C ARG A 19 6.22 -8.73 19.62
N VAL A 20 6.73 -9.97 19.64
CA VAL A 20 8.18 -10.23 19.55
C VAL A 20 8.73 -9.78 18.19
N ALA A 21 8.01 -10.03 17.10
CA ALA A 21 8.38 -9.56 15.76
C ALA A 21 8.48 -8.03 15.73
N ARG A 22 7.49 -7.31 16.27
CA ARG A 22 7.54 -5.84 16.40
C ARG A 22 8.73 -5.35 17.23
N HIS A 23 9.11 -6.04 18.31
CA HIS A 23 10.31 -5.69 19.06
C HIS A 23 11.60 -5.93 18.26
N ILE A 24 11.68 -7.00 17.48
CA ILE A 24 12.81 -7.28 16.59
C ILE A 24 12.91 -6.18 15.52
N GLU A 25 11.80 -5.82 14.88
CA GLU A 25 11.73 -4.74 13.89
C GLU A 25 12.17 -3.40 14.47
N ALA A 26 11.62 -3.00 15.62
CA ALA A 26 12.02 -1.76 16.29
C ALA A 26 13.51 -1.75 16.67
N GLU A 27 14.09 -2.91 16.99
CA GLU A 27 15.53 -3.02 17.20
C GLU A 27 16.32 -2.84 15.90
N ILE A 28 15.88 -3.42 14.78
CA ILE A 28 16.51 -3.23 13.46
C ILE A 28 16.53 -1.74 13.09
N VAL A 29 15.41 -1.06 13.30
CA VAL A 29 15.25 0.38 13.03
C VAL A 29 16.21 1.19 13.92
N ARG A 30 16.22 0.96 15.24
CA ARG A 30 17.11 1.68 16.17
C ARG A 30 18.60 1.46 15.88
N ARG A 31 18.96 0.30 15.31
CA ARG A 31 20.33 0.01 14.85
C ARG A 31 20.66 0.66 13.51
N GLY A 32 19.76 1.45 12.92
CA GLY A 32 19.98 2.14 11.65
C GLY A 32 20.05 1.20 10.46
N TRP A 33 19.27 0.11 10.46
CA TRP A 33 19.22 -0.84 9.33
C TRP A 33 20.60 -1.38 8.91
N THR A 34 21.38 -1.88 9.87
CA THR A 34 22.71 -2.47 9.62
C THR A 34 22.63 -3.78 8.80
N VAL A 35 22.37 -3.66 7.49
CA VAL A 35 22.16 -4.78 6.56
C VAL A 35 23.32 -5.77 6.63
N GLY A 36 22.98 -7.06 6.76
CA GLY A 36 23.94 -8.15 6.90
C GLY A 36 24.40 -8.43 8.34
N ALA A 37 24.18 -7.50 9.28
CA ALA A 37 24.51 -7.74 10.68
C ALA A 37 23.58 -8.79 11.31
N SER A 38 24.11 -9.56 12.27
CA SER A 38 23.33 -10.55 13.01
C SER A 38 22.73 -9.96 14.29
N LEU A 39 21.45 -10.23 14.54
CA LEU A 39 20.77 -9.95 15.81
C LEU A 39 21.01 -11.04 16.87
N GLY A 40 21.63 -12.15 16.50
CA GLY A 40 21.93 -13.28 17.38
C GLY A 40 21.39 -14.61 16.87
N SER A 41 21.80 -15.69 17.55
CA SER A 41 21.35 -17.06 17.27
C SER A 41 19.91 -17.30 17.77
N GLU A 42 19.25 -18.34 17.27
CA GLU A 42 17.90 -18.75 17.72
C GLU A 42 17.85 -18.94 19.25
N GLY A 43 18.92 -19.48 19.86
CA GLY A 43 19.01 -19.66 21.31
C GLY A 43 19.17 -18.34 22.07
N ALA A 44 20.03 -17.44 21.57
CA ALA A 44 20.24 -16.14 22.18
C ALA A 44 18.96 -15.27 22.13
N LEU A 45 18.25 -15.29 20.99
CA LEU A 45 16.99 -14.57 20.83
C LEU A 45 15.88 -15.13 21.73
N GLN A 46 15.80 -16.45 21.94
CA GLN A 46 14.86 -17.07 22.89
C GLN A 46 15.10 -16.56 24.32
N GLN A 47 16.35 -16.58 24.77
CA GLN A 47 16.73 -16.08 26.09
C GLN A 47 16.43 -14.59 26.22
N ARG A 48 16.81 -13.79 25.22
CA ARG A 48 16.65 -12.34 25.22
C ARG A 48 15.19 -11.88 25.29
N TYR A 49 14.30 -12.51 24.53
CA TYR A 49 12.87 -12.15 24.51
C TYR A 49 12.03 -12.97 25.50
N GLY A 50 12.63 -13.91 26.24
CA GLY A 50 11.93 -14.74 27.22
C GLY A 50 10.77 -15.53 26.61
N VAL A 51 10.97 -16.11 25.42
CA VAL A 51 9.95 -16.86 24.69
C VAL A 51 10.39 -18.27 24.33
N SER A 52 9.43 -19.17 24.16
CA SER A 52 9.69 -20.52 23.69
C SER A 52 10.19 -20.53 22.24
N ARG A 53 10.81 -21.63 21.84
CA ARG A 53 11.28 -21.85 20.47
C ARG A 53 10.16 -21.70 19.42
N SER A 54 8.95 -22.17 19.72
CA SER A 54 7.81 -22.07 18.80
C SER A 54 7.40 -20.62 18.58
N VAL A 55 7.28 -19.84 19.65
CA VAL A 55 6.92 -18.41 19.58
C VAL A 55 8.01 -17.61 18.86
N LEU A 56 9.29 -17.88 19.13
CA LEU A 56 10.38 -17.20 18.41
C LEU A 56 10.34 -17.52 16.91
N ARG A 57 10.13 -18.79 16.54
CA ARG A 57 10.06 -19.18 15.12
C ARG A 57 8.93 -18.50 14.39
N GLU A 58 7.80 -18.32 15.06
CA GLU A 58 6.67 -17.58 14.49
C GLU A 58 6.98 -16.09 14.37
N ALA A 59 7.60 -15.49 15.39
CA ALA A 59 8.08 -14.11 15.33
C ALA A 59 9.08 -13.89 14.18
N VAL A 60 10.04 -14.80 14.01
CA VAL A 60 11.01 -14.76 12.90
C VAL A 60 10.32 -14.87 11.55
N ARG A 61 9.24 -15.66 11.42
CA ARG A 61 8.47 -15.72 10.17
C ARG A 61 7.83 -14.38 9.82
N PHE A 62 7.24 -13.67 10.79
CA PHE A 62 6.72 -12.32 10.55
C PHE A 62 7.82 -11.39 10.02
N VAL A 63 8.97 -11.37 10.69
CA VAL A 63 10.12 -10.53 10.31
C VAL A 63 10.67 -10.92 8.92
N GLU A 64 10.70 -12.20 8.58
CA GLU A 64 11.06 -12.71 7.25
C GLU A 64 10.04 -12.31 6.19
N HIS A 65 8.74 -12.37 6.50
CA HIS A 65 7.69 -11.94 5.60
C HIS A 65 7.71 -10.44 5.32
N HIS A 66 8.01 -9.63 6.34
CA HIS A 66 8.27 -8.19 6.20
C HIS A 66 9.56 -7.88 5.41
N GLN A 67 10.34 -8.88 5.00
CA GLN A 67 11.61 -8.74 4.27
C GLN A 67 12.70 -7.93 5.00
N VAL A 68 12.59 -7.74 6.32
CA VAL A 68 13.54 -6.93 7.10
C VAL A 68 14.66 -7.75 7.74
N ALA A 69 14.49 -9.07 7.86
CA ALA A 69 15.55 -9.98 8.29
C ALA A 69 15.37 -11.39 7.72
N ARG A 70 16.43 -12.20 7.73
CA ARG A 70 16.42 -13.61 7.33
C ARG A 70 17.22 -14.48 8.28
N MET A 71 16.68 -15.64 8.64
CA MET A 71 17.39 -16.62 9.44
C MET A 71 18.44 -17.38 8.62
N ARG A 72 19.72 -17.23 8.96
CA ARG A 72 20.81 -18.06 8.43
C ARG A 72 21.10 -19.24 9.36
N ARG A 73 21.05 -20.46 8.84
CA ARG A 73 21.40 -21.69 9.58
C ARG A 73 22.92 -21.96 9.52
N GLY A 74 23.43 -22.66 10.53
CA GLY A 74 24.83 -23.13 10.60
C GLY A 74 25.71 -22.36 11.60
N PRO A 75 27.02 -22.71 11.69
CA PRO A 75 28.00 -21.96 12.49
C PRO A 75 28.05 -20.49 12.05
N ASN A 76 28.11 -19.55 13.01
CA ASN A 76 27.96 -18.11 12.77
C ASN A 76 26.60 -17.73 12.13
N GLY A 77 25.62 -18.62 12.17
CA GLY A 77 24.23 -18.34 11.80
C GLY A 77 23.53 -17.41 12.79
N GLY A 78 22.29 -17.05 12.47
CA GLY A 78 21.50 -16.13 13.26
C GLY A 78 20.50 -15.38 12.40
N LEU A 79 19.70 -14.52 13.03
CA LEU A 79 18.78 -13.64 12.33
C LEU A 79 19.57 -12.46 11.76
N LEU A 80 19.71 -12.40 10.43
CA LEU A 80 20.48 -11.38 9.73
C LEU A 80 19.57 -10.27 9.20
N ILE A 81 19.96 -9.02 9.38
CA ILE A 81 19.20 -7.86 8.87
C ILE A 81 19.27 -7.83 7.33
N CYS A 82 18.15 -7.55 6.69
CA CYS A 82 18.03 -7.43 5.23
C CYS A 82 17.61 -6.01 4.84
N ALA A 83 17.97 -5.60 3.62
CA ALA A 83 17.37 -4.42 3.00
C ALA A 83 15.91 -4.78 2.61
N PRO A 84 14.89 -4.06 3.09
CA PRO A 84 13.49 -4.36 2.78
C PRO A 84 13.18 -4.19 1.29
N ASP A 85 12.28 -5.04 0.78
CA ASP A 85 11.72 -4.94 -0.58
C ASP A 85 10.20 -4.81 -0.51
N ALA A 86 9.66 -3.72 -1.05
CA ALA A 86 8.21 -3.50 -1.13
C ALA A 86 7.52 -4.35 -2.21
N GLY A 87 8.28 -4.99 -3.12
CA GLY A 87 7.76 -5.71 -4.27
C GLY A 87 6.65 -6.72 -3.94
N PRO A 88 6.87 -7.68 -3.01
CA PRO A 88 5.85 -8.64 -2.58
C PRO A 88 4.59 -7.98 -2.01
N ALA A 89 4.74 -7.03 -1.08
CA ALA A 89 3.62 -6.35 -0.45
C ALA A 89 2.82 -5.48 -1.44
N THR A 90 3.51 -4.82 -2.38
CA THR A 90 2.89 -4.06 -3.48
C THR A 90 2.02 -4.97 -4.35
N ARG A 91 2.47 -6.20 -4.64
CA ARG A 91 1.65 -7.18 -5.39
C ARG A 91 0.45 -7.65 -4.57
N ALA A 92 0.63 -7.89 -3.27
CA ALA A 92 -0.46 -8.28 -2.37
C ALA A 92 -1.52 -7.19 -2.21
N VAL A 93 -1.12 -5.91 -2.11
CA VAL A 93 -2.04 -4.75 -2.14
C VAL A 93 -2.89 -4.76 -3.41
N VAL A 94 -2.24 -4.96 -4.54
CA VAL A 94 -2.89 -4.99 -5.85
C VAL A 94 -3.91 -6.14 -5.95
N ILE A 95 -3.60 -7.32 -5.41
CA ILE A 95 -4.54 -8.45 -5.29
C ILE A 95 -5.71 -8.13 -4.34
N TYR A 96 -5.42 -7.50 -3.20
CA TYR A 96 -6.44 -7.10 -2.23
C TYR A 96 -7.45 -6.11 -2.82
N LEU A 97 -6.96 -5.11 -3.57
CA LEU A 97 -7.81 -4.11 -4.21
C LEU A 97 -8.66 -4.71 -5.34
N GLU A 98 -8.13 -5.69 -6.08
CA GLU A 98 -8.95 -6.46 -7.03
C GLU A 98 -10.05 -7.27 -6.34
N TYR A 99 -9.73 -7.90 -5.21
CA TYR A 99 -10.72 -8.63 -4.43
C TYR A 99 -11.83 -7.70 -3.92
N LEU A 100 -11.50 -6.47 -3.50
CA LEU A 100 -12.50 -5.45 -3.17
C LEU A 100 -13.33 -5.00 -4.38
N GLY A 101 -12.83 -5.24 -5.59
CA GLY A 101 -13.48 -4.84 -6.83
C GLY A 101 -13.49 -3.33 -7.00
N ILE A 102 -12.34 -2.68 -6.76
CA ILE A 102 -12.20 -1.24 -7.00
C ILE A 102 -12.68 -0.86 -8.39
N THR A 103 -13.18 0.35 -8.51
CA THR A 103 -13.69 0.92 -9.75
C THR A 103 -12.63 1.77 -10.46
N LEU A 104 -12.82 1.99 -11.76
CA LEU A 104 -11.97 2.91 -12.52
C LEU A 104 -12.10 4.35 -12.00
N GLY A 105 -13.28 4.73 -11.48
CA GLY A 105 -13.49 6.02 -10.83
C GLY A 105 -12.65 6.19 -9.57
N GLU A 106 -12.63 5.18 -8.67
CA GLU A 106 -11.77 5.21 -7.49
C GLU A 106 -10.28 5.30 -7.85
N LEU A 107 -9.86 4.59 -8.90
CA LEU A 107 -8.49 4.67 -9.42
C LEU A 107 -8.18 6.08 -9.96
N LEU A 108 -9.11 6.68 -10.71
CA LEU A 108 -8.95 8.05 -11.22
C LEU A 108 -8.81 9.06 -10.10
N ASP A 109 -9.70 9.03 -9.12
CA ASP A 109 -9.65 9.93 -7.96
C ASP A 109 -8.28 9.85 -7.28
N ALA A 110 -7.75 8.64 -7.07
CA ALA A 110 -6.42 8.47 -6.51
C ALA A 110 -5.31 9.00 -7.43
N ARG A 111 -5.37 8.76 -8.75
CA ARG A 111 -4.38 9.29 -9.71
C ARG A 111 -4.37 10.82 -9.75
N LEU A 112 -5.54 11.46 -9.68
CA LEU A 112 -5.68 12.93 -9.63
C LEU A 112 -5.11 13.53 -8.33
N VAL A 113 -5.10 12.78 -7.23
CA VAL A 113 -4.47 13.20 -5.98
C VAL A 113 -2.94 13.18 -6.10
N PHE A 114 -2.35 12.11 -6.67
CA PHE A 114 -0.89 11.90 -6.57
C PHE A 114 -0.09 12.32 -7.80
N GLU A 115 -0.57 12.09 -9.02
CA GLU A 115 0.25 12.36 -10.22
C GLU A 115 0.53 13.85 -10.44
N PRO A 116 -0.45 14.76 -10.33
CA PRO A 116 -0.18 16.20 -10.45
C PRO A 116 0.75 16.71 -9.35
N LEU A 117 0.62 16.16 -8.13
CA LEU A 117 1.51 16.48 -7.02
C LEU A 117 2.95 16.01 -7.30
N ALA A 118 3.12 14.79 -7.79
CA ALA A 118 4.42 14.27 -8.17
C ALA A 118 5.05 15.05 -9.33
N ALA A 119 4.26 15.50 -10.31
CA ALA A 119 4.73 16.32 -11.42
C ALA A 119 5.21 17.71 -10.93
N SER A 120 4.45 18.34 -10.02
CA SER A 120 4.84 19.62 -9.40
C SER A 120 6.16 19.50 -8.65
N LEU A 121 6.25 18.54 -7.72
CA LEU A 121 7.48 18.30 -6.94
C LEU A 121 8.65 17.86 -7.82
N ALA A 122 8.38 17.12 -8.90
CA ALA A 122 9.41 16.76 -9.85
C ALA A 122 10.01 18.00 -10.53
N ALA A 123 9.19 18.98 -10.89
CA ALA A 123 9.69 20.23 -11.48
C ALA A 123 10.54 21.04 -10.48
N GLU A 124 10.19 21.00 -9.20
CA GLU A 124 10.93 21.69 -8.11
C GLU A 124 12.30 21.03 -7.83
N HIS A 125 12.39 19.71 -7.98
CA HIS A 125 13.57 18.92 -7.58
C HIS A 125 14.36 18.31 -8.74
N ILE A 126 14.01 18.62 -10.00
CA ILE A 126 14.64 18.00 -11.16
C ILE A 126 16.14 18.30 -11.20
N ASP A 127 16.94 17.27 -11.47
CA ASP A 127 18.40 17.38 -11.68
C ASP A 127 18.78 16.87 -13.08
N GLU A 128 20.02 17.13 -13.52
CA GLU A 128 20.51 16.73 -14.85
C GLU A 128 20.32 15.22 -15.11
N ALA A 129 20.60 14.38 -14.11
CA ALA A 129 20.39 12.94 -14.21
C ALA A 129 18.90 12.57 -14.37
N GLY A 130 18.01 13.31 -13.73
CA GLY A 130 16.56 13.20 -13.87
C GLY A 130 16.08 13.60 -15.26
N ILE A 131 16.61 14.69 -15.82
CA ILE A 131 16.33 15.12 -17.20
C ILE A 131 16.71 14.01 -18.18
N ASP A 132 17.91 13.45 -18.06
CA ASP A 132 18.39 12.38 -18.93
C ASP A 132 17.54 11.11 -18.80
N ARG A 133 17.11 10.76 -17.58
CA ARG A 133 16.20 9.64 -17.36
C ARG A 133 14.83 9.86 -18.00
N LEU A 134 14.20 11.02 -17.82
CA LEU A 134 12.89 11.31 -18.43
C LEU A 134 12.98 11.27 -19.96
N ARG A 135 14.03 11.85 -20.54
CA ARG A 135 14.30 11.77 -21.98
C ARG A 135 14.52 10.34 -22.46
N ALA A 136 15.21 9.51 -21.70
CA ALA A 136 15.42 8.10 -22.04
C ALA A 136 14.11 7.30 -22.04
N VAL A 137 13.23 7.56 -21.06
CA VAL A 137 11.92 6.90 -20.97
C VAL A 137 11.01 7.32 -22.12
N LEU A 138 10.97 8.60 -22.49
CA LEU A 138 10.21 9.09 -23.64
C LEU A 138 10.68 8.45 -24.96
N ARG A 139 12.00 8.36 -25.18
CA ARG A 139 12.54 7.66 -26.36
C ARG A 139 12.16 6.18 -26.40
N ALA A 140 12.17 5.51 -25.25
CA ALA A 140 11.77 4.10 -25.17
C ALA A 140 10.27 3.90 -25.41
N GLU A 141 9.44 4.87 -25.01
CA GLU A 141 8.02 4.89 -25.28
C GLU A 141 7.72 5.03 -26.77
N GLU A 142 8.36 5.98 -27.45
CA GLU A 142 8.23 6.22 -28.90
C GLU A 142 8.62 4.98 -29.72
N GLN A 143 9.65 4.26 -29.29
CA GLN A 143 10.14 3.05 -29.96
C GLN A 143 9.31 1.79 -29.64
N ARG A 144 8.28 1.90 -28.79
CA ARG A 144 7.52 0.74 -28.31
C ARG A 144 6.62 0.18 -29.39
N LYS A 145 6.81 -1.11 -29.72
CA LYS A 145 5.91 -1.84 -30.61
C LYS A 145 4.62 -2.26 -29.89
N PRO A 146 3.44 -2.18 -30.53
CA PRO A 146 2.19 -2.70 -29.99
C PRO A 146 2.32 -4.17 -29.55
N GLY A 147 1.77 -4.52 -28.38
CA GLY A 147 1.78 -5.89 -27.84
C GLY A 147 3.00 -6.29 -27.00
N LEU A 148 4.02 -5.43 -26.87
CA LEU A 148 5.13 -5.65 -25.92
C LEU A 148 4.77 -5.15 -24.50
N PRO A 149 5.20 -5.85 -23.43
CA PRO A 149 5.01 -5.37 -22.06
C PRO A 149 5.64 -3.98 -21.87
N ALA A 150 4.93 -3.07 -21.20
CA ALA A 150 5.50 -1.79 -20.82
C ALA A 150 6.76 -1.98 -19.95
N ALA A 151 7.78 -1.17 -20.20
CA ALA A 151 9.06 -1.21 -19.51
C ALA A 151 8.90 -1.10 -17.99
N ARG A 152 9.91 -1.58 -17.24
CA ARG A 152 9.94 -1.42 -15.77
C ARG A 152 10.00 0.05 -15.33
N ASP A 153 10.56 0.91 -16.17
CA ASP A 153 10.63 2.36 -15.97
C ASP A 153 9.61 3.06 -16.87
N GLU A 154 8.33 2.80 -16.61
CA GLU A 154 7.21 3.54 -17.23
C GLU A 154 7.27 5.03 -16.84
N PHE A 155 6.83 5.91 -17.74
CA PHE A 155 6.93 7.37 -17.61
C PHE A 155 6.52 7.89 -16.23
N HIS A 156 5.34 7.51 -15.75
CA HIS A 156 4.81 7.93 -14.45
C HIS A 156 5.71 7.54 -13.27
N VAL A 157 6.29 6.34 -13.29
CA VAL A 157 7.21 5.88 -12.23
C VAL A 157 8.53 6.65 -12.30
N ALA A 158 9.03 6.92 -13.50
CA ALA A 158 10.23 7.72 -13.70
C ALA A 158 10.05 9.18 -13.25
N LEU A 159 8.89 9.76 -13.55
CA LEU A 159 8.48 11.10 -13.10
C LEU A 159 8.32 11.15 -11.59
N ALA A 160 7.62 10.19 -10.99
CA ALA A 160 7.43 10.12 -9.55
C ALA A 160 8.77 10.03 -8.78
N ARG A 161 9.77 9.33 -9.33
CA ARG A 161 11.12 9.32 -8.76
C ARG A 161 11.79 10.70 -8.76
N GLN A 162 11.43 11.59 -9.68
CA GLN A 162 11.99 12.95 -9.72
C GLN A 162 11.33 13.87 -8.68
N SER A 163 10.16 13.53 -8.14
CA SER A 163 9.58 14.25 -6.98
C SER A 163 10.46 14.20 -5.73
N LYS A 164 11.40 13.23 -5.68
CA LYS A 164 12.25 12.89 -4.53
C LYS A 164 11.48 12.46 -3.27
N ASN A 165 10.17 12.30 -3.35
CA ASN A 165 9.33 11.79 -2.28
C ASN A 165 9.15 10.26 -2.42
N PRO A 166 9.71 9.45 -1.50
CA PRO A 166 9.67 7.98 -1.62
C PRO A 166 8.27 7.39 -1.41
N VAL A 167 7.36 8.12 -0.74
CA VAL A 167 5.98 7.71 -0.53
C VAL A 167 5.19 7.87 -1.83
N LEU A 168 5.26 9.05 -2.46
CA LEU A 168 4.65 9.29 -3.77
C LEU A 168 5.15 8.31 -4.81
N GLN A 169 6.47 8.04 -4.83
CA GLN A 169 7.06 7.05 -5.73
C GLN A 169 6.37 5.68 -5.59
N LEU A 170 6.19 5.20 -4.35
CA LEU A 170 5.60 3.89 -4.11
C LEU A 170 4.11 3.84 -4.45
N PHE A 171 3.35 4.87 -4.07
CA PHE A 171 1.92 4.93 -4.37
C PHE A 171 1.66 5.01 -5.87
N ILE A 172 2.42 5.81 -6.61
CA ILE A 172 2.34 5.85 -8.08
C ILE A 172 2.72 4.49 -8.69
N GLU A 173 3.72 3.79 -8.16
CA GLU A 173 4.03 2.43 -8.63
C GLU A 173 2.84 1.45 -8.44
N ILE A 174 2.13 1.52 -7.32
CA ILE A 174 0.92 0.73 -7.08
C ILE A 174 -0.17 1.11 -8.09
N LEU A 175 -0.44 2.41 -8.26
CA LEU A 175 -1.47 2.91 -9.17
C LEU A 175 -1.21 2.51 -10.62
N MET A 176 0.05 2.54 -11.07
CA MET A 176 0.40 2.15 -12.44
C MET A 176 0.24 0.65 -12.67
N ARG A 177 0.50 -0.18 -11.66
CA ARG A 177 0.22 -1.63 -11.74
C ARG A 177 -1.28 -1.90 -11.90
N LEU A 178 -2.14 -1.14 -11.21
CA LEU A 178 -3.60 -1.26 -11.34
C LEU A 178 -4.11 -0.70 -12.67
N THR A 179 -3.62 0.47 -13.08
CA THR A 179 -3.95 1.11 -14.36
C THR A 179 -3.65 0.19 -15.53
N ARG A 180 -2.50 -0.50 -15.49
CA ARG A 180 -2.13 -1.49 -16.51
C ARG A 180 -3.14 -2.62 -16.62
N ARG A 181 -3.79 -3.03 -15.52
CA ARG A 181 -4.80 -4.11 -15.58
C ARG A 181 -6.08 -3.65 -16.26
N TYR A 182 -6.54 -2.43 -16.00
CA TYR A 182 -7.65 -1.82 -16.76
C TYR A 182 -7.31 -1.62 -18.25
N ALA A 183 -6.09 -1.17 -18.55
CA ALA A 183 -5.66 -1.00 -19.93
C ALA A 183 -5.60 -2.32 -20.70
N LEU A 184 -5.34 -3.46 -20.02
CA LEU A 184 -5.34 -4.79 -20.63
C LEU A 184 -6.75 -5.35 -20.88
N THR A 185 -7.79 -4.88 -20.17
CA THR A 185 -9.19 -5.24 -20.43
C THR A 185 -9.85 -4.34 -21.47
N SER A 186 -9.31 -3.14 -21.69
CA SER A 186 -9.83 -2.19 -22.67
C SER A 186 -9.76 -2.76 -24.09
N ARG A 187 -10.79 -2.46 -24.89
CA ARG A 187 -10.88 -2.87 -26.30
C ARG A 187 -11.03 -1.62 -27.16
N THR A 188 -10.16 -1.49 -28.15
CA THR A 188 -10.31 -0.50 -29.23
C THR A 188 -11.10 -1.11 -30.37
N ASP A 189 -11.97 -0.33 -30.98
CA ASP A 189 -12.78 -0.81 -32.11
C ASP A 189 -11.92 -0.93 -33.38
N THR A 190 -10.86 -0.13 -33.48
CA THR A 190 -9.94 -0.14 -34.62
C THR A 190 -8.47 -0.06 -34.21
N VAL A 191 -7.59 -0.47 -35.13
CA VAL A 191 -6.13 -0.31 -34.97
C VAL A 191 -5.72 1.16 -35.03
N ALA A 192 -6.40 1.98 -35.82
CA ALA A 192 -6.11 3.42 -35.94
C ALA A 192 -6.35 4.16 -34.62
N GLU A 193 -7.49 3.90 -33.97
CA GLU A 193 -7.82 4.44 -32.64
C GLU A 193 -6.79 4.05 -31.58
N ALA A 194 -6.30 2.81 -31.61
CA ALA A 194 -5.24 2.37 -30.71
C ALA A 194 -3.91 3.12 -30.94
N PHE A 195 -3.57 3.43 -32.20
CA PHE A 195 -2.39 4.24 -32.52
C PHE A 195 -2.55 5.69 -32.08
N GLU A 196 -3.68 6.32 -32.39
CA GLU A 196 -3.98 7.70 -31.96
C GLU A 196 -3.92 7.87 -30.44
N ALA A 197 -4.45 6.91 -29.69
CA ALA A 197 -4.38 6.92 -28.22
C ALA A 197 -2.94 6.85 -27.70
N VAL A 198 -2.08 6.03 -28.32
CA VAL A 198 -0.66 5.91 -27.95
C VAL A 198 0.11 7.19 -28.31
N ASP A 199 -0.12 7.75 -29.48
CA ASP A 199 0.53 9.00 -29.92
C ASP A 199 0.10 10.17 -29.03
N GLN A 200 -1.19 10.26 -28.69
CA GLN A 200 -1.69 11.29 -27.78
C GLN A 200 -1.10 11.15 -26.37
N MET A 201 -1.01 9.92 -25.86
CA MET A 201 -0.36 9.63 -24.56
C MET A 201 1.11 10.06 -24.57
N HIS A 202 1.85 9.74 -25.63
CA HIS A 202 3.25 10.14 -25.78
C HIS A 202 3.41 11.67 -25.83
N ASN A 203 2.57 12.36 -26.60
CA ASN A 203 2.57 13.82 -26.68
C ASN A 203 2.31 14.47 -25.32
N ASP A 204 1.41 13.89 -24.51
CA ASP A 204 1.14 14.36 -23.16
C ASP A 204 2.35 14.17 -22.24
N HIS A 205 2.96 12.98 -22.26
CA HIS A 205 4.17 12.69 -21.50
C HIS A 205 5.31 13.64 -21.88
N ALA A 206 5.51 13.91 -23.18
CA ALA A 206 6.50 14.85 -23.66
C ALA A 206 6.23 16.29 -23.17
N ALA A 207 4.98 16.74 -23.18
CA ALA A 207 4.60 18.06 -22.68
C ALA A 207 4.82 18.19 -21.16
N ILE A 208 4.48 17.15 -20.39
CA ILE A 208 4.72 17.10 -18.94
C ILE A 208 6.23 17.14 -18.66
N ALA A 209 7.01 16.31 -19.35
CA ALA A 209 8.47 16.31 -19.20
C ALA A 209 9.08 17.67 -19.56
N ALA A 210 8.61 18.32 -20.61
CA ALA A 210 9.08 19.66 -20.97
C ALA A 210 8.80 20.68 -19.85
N ALA A 211 7.60 20.68 -19.25
CA ALA A 211 7.28 21.56 -18.12
C ALA A 211 8.15 21.27 -16.88
N VAL A 212 8.33 19.98 -16.56
CA VAL A 212 9.17 19.54 -15.43
C VAL A 212 10.62 19.95 -15.62
N THR A 213 11.20 19.68 -16.80
CA THR A 213 12.59 20.03 -17.09
C THR A 213 12.84 21.53 -17.21
N ALA A 214 11.79 22.32 -17.43
CA ALA A 214 11.83 23.78 -17.36
C ALA A 214 11.66 24.34 -15.93
N GLY A 215 11.39 23.49 -14.93
CA GLY A 215 11.11 23.90 -13.55
C GLY A 215 9.74 24.57 -13.36
N ASP A 216 8.81 24.40 -14.31
CA ASP A 216 7.48 25.01 -14.26
C ASP A 216 6.49 24.07 -13.53
N SER A 217 6.49 24.14 -12.20
CA SER A 217 5.67 23.27 -11.34
C SER A 217 4.17 23.42 -11.59
N ALA A 218 3.70 24.65 -11.81
CA ALA A 218 2.29 24.93 -12.05
C ALA A 218 1.83 24.30 -13.36
N ARG A 219 2.59 24.50 -14.44
CA ARG A 219 2.29 23.89 -15.75
C ARG A 219 2.42 22.37 -15.71
N ALA A 220 3.45 21.83 -15.05
CA ALA A 220 3.64 20.39 -14.90
C ALA A 220 2.42 19.73 -14.20
N LYS A 221 1.94 20.35 -13.12
CA LYS A 221 0.74 19.93 -12.41
C LYS A 221 -0.49 19.92 -13.31
N THR A 222 -0.78 21.04 -13.99
CA THR A 222 -1.95 21.15 -14.87
C THR A 222 -1.92 20.17 -16.03
N LEU A 223 -0.76 19.99 -16.69
CA LEU A 223 -0.62 19.04 -17.79
C LEU A 223 -0.79 17.59 -17.31
N SER A 224 -0.26 17.25 -16.14
CA SER A 224 -0.44 15.93 -15.53
C SER A 224 -1.91 15.65 -15.20
N GLU A 225 -2.64 16.64 -14.68
CA GLU A 225 -4.07 16.51 -14.39
C GLU A 225 -4.89 16.26 -15.67
N GLN A 226 -4.66 17.06 -16.71
CA GLN A 226 -5.31 16.91 -18.02
C GLN A 226 -5.00 15.56 -18.68
N HIS A 227 -3.76 15.08 -18.54
CA HIS A 227 -3.36 13.77 -19.03
C HIS A 227 -4.12 12.65 -18.31
N VAL A 228 -4.16 12.66 -16.98
CA VAL A 228 -4.87 11.65 -16.18
C VAL A 228 -6.37 11.62 -16.52
N GLN A 229 -7.00 12.80 -16.66
CA GLN A 229 -8.41 12.90 -17.05
C GLN A 229 -8.66 12.31 -18.45
N ARG A 230 -7.79 12.60 -19.43
CA ARG A 230 -7.90 12.06 -20.80
C ARG A 230 -7.72 10.55 -20.85
N VAL A 231 -6.66 10.02 -20.23
CA VAL A 231 -6.41 8.57 -20.18
C VAL A 231 -7.58 7.84 -19.54
N THR A 232 -8.14 8.37 -18.46
CA THR A 232 -9.30 7.74 -17.84
C THR A 232 -10.56 7.84 -18.68
N GLY A 233 -10.85 9.01 -19.28
CA GLY A 233 -12.00 9.15 -20.18
C GLY A 233 -11.92 8.16 -21.34
N TRP A 234 -10.72 7.95 -21.89
CA TRP A 234 -10.47 6.90 -22.88
C TRP A 234 -10.71 5.51 -22.30
N LEU A 235 -10.15 5.17 -21.13
CA LEU A 235 -10.36 3.85 -20.51
C LEU A 235 -11.85 3.58 -20.25
N GLN A 236 -12.61 4.56 -19.76
CA GLN A 236 -14.05 4.44 -19.49
C GLN A 236 -14.87 4.13 -20.75
N GLN A 237 -14.56 4.79 -21.87
CA GLN A 237 -15.22 4.56 -23.16
C GLN A 237 -14.93 3.16 -23.72
N HIS A 238 -13.76 2.60 -23.39
CA HIS A 238 -13.26 1.35 -23.97
C HIS A 238 -13.33 0.15 -23.00
N GLN A 239 -13.96 0.29 -21.82
CA GLN A 239 -14.23 -0.84 -20.94
C GLN A 239 -15.47 -1.62 -21.43
N PRO A 240 -15.45 -2.97 -21.43
CA PRO A 240 -16.64 -3.77 -21.70
C PRO A 240 -17.65 -3.64 -20.55
N GLY A 241 -18.68 -2.79 -20.74
CA GLY A 241 -19.72 -2.49 -19.77
C GLY A 241 -19.37 -1.28 -18.87
N GLY A 242 -20.20 -0.24 -18.90
CA GLY A 242 -19.99 1.00 -18.14
C GLY A 242 -19.86 0.77 -16.64
N ASP A 243 -18.92 1.49 -15.99
CA ASP A 243 -18.52 1.35 -14.58
C ASP A 243 -18.24 -0.11 -14.13
N ALA A 244 -17.71 -0.93 -15.03
CA ALA A 244 -17.29 -2.28 -14.68
C ALA A 244 -16.16 -2.24 -13.63
N LYS A 245 -16.41 -2.90 -12.48
CA LYS A 245 -15.37 -3.30 -11.53
C LYS A 245 -14.25 -4.00 -12.27
N LEU A 246 -13.03 -3.89 -11.76
CA LEU A 246 -11.84 -4.53 -12.34
C LEU A 246 -12.12 -6.02 -12.64
N ALA A 247 -12.42 -6.34 -13.91
CA ALA A 247 -12.70 -7.69 -14.35
C ALA A 247 -11.37 -8.42 -14.53
N HIS A 248 -11.31 -9.68 -14.09
CA HIS A 248 -10.04 -10.37 -13.96
C HIS A 248 -9.39 -10.66 -15.31
N VAL A 249 -8.17 -10.17 -15.55
CA VAL A 249 -7.40 -10.43 -16.78
C VAL A 249 -6.68 -11.77 -16.66
N PRO A 250 -7.03 -12.82 -17.43
CA PRO A 250 -6.22 -14.02 -17.47
C PRO A 250 -4.88 -13.70 -18.15
N ARG A 251 -3.77 -13.77 -17.40
CA ARG A 251 -2.44 -13.74 -18.02
C ARG A 251 -2.21 -15.04 -18.77
N ARG A 252 -1.68 -14.94 -19.99
CA ARG A 252 -0.95 -16.03 -20.64
C ARG A 252 0.13 -16.49 -19.67
N SER A 253 0.10 -17.77 -19.32
CA SER A 253 0.98 -18.41 -18.33
C SER A 253 2.41 -17.89 -18.48
N LEU A 254 2.89 -17.10 -17.51
CA LEU A 254 4.29 -16.70 -17.48
C LEU A 254 5.11 -17.98 -17.43
N ARG A 255 5.88 -18.28 -18.49
CA ARG A 255 6.89 -19.33 -18.43
C ARG A 255 7.90 -18.86 -17.39
N LEU A 256 7.92 -19.53 -16.25
CA LEU A 256 8.91 -19.32 -15.20
C LEU A 256 10.25 -19.86 -15.73
N ASP A 257 11.12 -18.99 -16.21
CA ASP A 257 12.44 -19.39 -16.72
C ASP A 257 13.35 -19.87 -15.58
N SER A 258 14.15 -20.91 -15.87
CA SER A 258 15.03 -21.60 -14.90
C SER A 258 16.18 -20.75 -14.34
N GLU A 259 16.41 -19.55 -14.87
CA GLU A 259 17.46 -18.62 -14.43
C GLU A 259 17.04 -17.63 -13.32
N THR A 260 15.77 -17.65 -12.92
CA THR A 260 15.28 -16.75 -11.85
C THR A 260 15.81 -17.19 -10.48
N PRO A 261 16.40 -16.27 -9.67
CA PRO A 261 16.82 -16.60 -8.32
C PRO A 261 15.66 -17.22 -7.50
N PRO A 262 15.92 -18.24 -6.65
CA PRO A 262 14.85 -19.00 -5.98
C PRO A 262 13.84 -18.17 -5.19
N GLY A 263 14.27 -17.04 -4.60
CA GLY A 263 13.38 -16.11 -3.90
C GLY A 263 12.41 -15.39 -4.84
N LYS A 264 12.92 -14.86 -5.95
CA LYS A 264 12.09 -14.26 -7.00
C LYS A 264 11.14 -15.26 -7.64
N LEU A 265 11.55 -16.53 -7.77
CA LEU A 265 10.68 -17.58 -8.31
C LEU A 265 9.45 -17.80 -7.43
N ALA A 266 9.62 -17.91 -6.12
CA ALA A 266 8.51 -18.08 -5.18
C ALA A 266 7.57 -16.87 -5.17
N GLU A 267 8.12 -15.67 -5.24
CA GLU A 267 7.35 -14.43 -5.35
C GLU A 267 6.49 -14.36 -6.62
N VAL A 268 7.08 -14.71 -7.78
CA VAL A 268 6.35 -14.73 -9.06
C VAL A 268 5.31 -15.85 -9.06
N LEU A 269 5.61 -17.00 -8.46
CA LEU A 269 4.66 -18.09 -8.30
C LEU A 269 3.48 -17.70 -7.40
N ALA A 270 3.71 -17.04 -6.27
CA ALA A 270 2.66 -16.56 -5.40
C ALA A 270 1.74 -15.57 -6.13
N ALA A 271 2.32 -14.62 -6.88
CA ALA A 271 1.55 -13.68 -7.69
C ALA A 271 0.72 -14.41 -8.77
N THR A 272 1.32 -15.37 -9.48
CA THR A 272 0.62 -16.18 -10.49
C THR A 272 -0.54 -16.98 -9.88
N ILE A 273 -0.34 -17.61 -8.72
CA ILE A 273 -1.41 -18.35 -8.04
C ILE A 273 -2.54 -17.41 -7.62
N ALA A 274 -2.22 -16.23 -7.08
CA ALA A 274 -3.23 -15.25 -6.70
C ALA A 274 -4.01 -14.73 -7.90
N ASP A 275 -3.33 -14.45 -9.01
CA ASP A 275 -3.97 -14.10 -10.27
C ASP A 275 -4.90 -15.25 -10.74
N ASP A 276 -4.48 -16.50 -10.67
CA ASP A 276 -5.34 -17.64 -11.07
C ASP A 276 -6.55 -17.86 -10.11
N ILE A 277 -6.38 -17.61 -8.81
CA ILE A 277 -7.47 -17.64 -7.83
C ILE A 277 -8.51 -16.56 -8.16
N ALA A 278 -8.05 -15.35 -8.42
CA ALA A 278 -8.93 -14.24 -8.76
C ALA A 278 -9.59 -14.46 -10.14
N ALA A 279 -8.91 -15.09 -11.10
CA ALA A 279 -9.48 -15.50 -12.40
C ALA A 279 -10.61 -16.54 -12.25
N SER A 280 -10.55 -17.35 -11.20
CA SER A 280 -11.60 -18.31 -10.86
C SER A 280 -12.79 -17.70 -10.09
N GLY A 281 -12.79 -16.38 -9.87
CA GLY A 281 -13.87 -15.65 -9.20
C GLY A 281 -13.84 -15.73 -7.68
N TRP A 282 -12.67 -15.88 -7.05
CA TRP A 282 -12.52 -15.90 -5.58
C TRP A 282 -13.46 -16.89 -4.88
N GLN A 283 -13.41 -18.18 -5.25
CA GLN A 283 -14.18 -19.23 -4.59
C GLN A 283 -13.71 -19.45 -3.14
N LEU A 284 -14.18 -18.61 -2.21
CA LEU A 284 -13.75 -18.59 -0.81
C LEU A 284 -13.98 -19.95 -0.14
N ASP A 285 -13.04 -20.34 0.72
CA ASP A 285 -13.01 -21.61 1.45
C ASP A 285 -12.97 -22.89 0.60
N SER A 286 -12.95 -22.76 -0.73
CA SER A 286 -12.75 -23.87 -1.65
C SER A 286 -11.28 -24.27 -1.76
N VAL A 287 -11.04 -25.54 -2.11
CA VAL A 287 -9.69 -26.04 -2.40
C VAL A 287 -9.34 -25.67 -3.84
N PHE A 288 -8.40 -24.75 -4.01
CA PHE A 288 -7.87 -24.36 -5.33
C PHE A 288 -7.05 -25.47 -5.99
N GLY A 289 -6.34 -26.28 -5.19
CA GLY A 289 -5.62 -27.45 -5.67
C GLY A 289 -4.84 -28.18 -4.58
N THR A 290 -4.58 -29.47 -4.79
CA THR A 290 -3.70 -30.26 -3.91
C THR A 290 -2.24 -29.89 -4.15
N GLU A 291 -1.34 -30.13 -3.18
CA GLU A 291 0.09 -29.85 -3.35
C GLU A 291 0.65 -30.49 -4.62
N THR A 292 0.33 -31.77 -4.86
CA THR A 292 0.77 -32.51 -6.05
C THR A 292 0.25 -31.89 -7.34
N ALA A 293 -1.02 -31.50 -7.38
CA ALA A 293 -1.61 -30.86 -8.55
C ALA A 293 -0.98 -29.48 -8.84
N LEU A 294 -0.69 -28.70 -7.80
CA LEU A 294 -0.06 -27.38 -7.94
C LEU A 294 1.39 -27.49 -8.43
N LEU A 295 2.16 -28.48 -7.94
CA LEU A 295 3.52 -28.75 -8.43
C LEU A 295 3.52 -29.08 -9.92
N GLN A 296 2.55 -29.89 -10.37
CA GLN A 296 2.41 -30.26 -11.78
C GLN A 296 1.92 -29.08 -12.63
N ARG A 297 0.90 -28.36 -12.17
CA ARG A 297 0.30 -27.21 -12.87
C ARG A 297 1.34 -26.13 -13.16
N TYR A 298 2.11 -25.75 -12.15
CA TYR A 298 3.09 -24.66 -12.27
C TYR A 298 4.50 -25.11 -12.63
N ARG A 299 4.76 -26.43 -12.67
CA ARG A 299 6.08 -27.03 -12.99
C ARG A 299 7.20 -26.49 -12.10
N VAL A 300 6.95 -26.47 -10.79
CA VAL A 300 7.87 -25.91 -9.79
C VAL A 300 8.30 -26.98 -8.77
N SER A 301 9.40 -26.71 -8.08
CA SER A 301 9.85 -27.56 -6.98
C SER A 301 8.95 -27.42 -5.74
N ARG A 302 8.94 -28.44 -4.88
CA ARG A 302 8.28 -28.38 -3.55
C ARG A 302 8.77 -27.22 -2.69
N ALA A 303 10.06 -26.86 -2.79
CA ALA A 303 10.61 -25.74 -2.04
C ALA A 303 10.03 -24.41 -2.51
N ALA A 304 9.95 -24.19 -3.83
CA ALA A 304 9.38 -22.97 -4.40
C ALA A 304 7.87 -22.86 -4.10
N LEU A 305 7.12 -23.95 -4.24
CA LEU A 305 5.69 -23.97 -3.90
C LEU A 305 5.45 -23.66 -2.42
N ARG A 306 6.22 -24.29 -1.52
CA ARG A 306 6.09 -24.03 -0.07
C ARG A 306 6.33 -22.57 0.26
N GLU A 307 7.31 -21.94 -0.37
CA GLU A 307 7.62 -20.53 -0.15
C GLU A 307 6.54 -19.61 -0.73
N ALA A 308 6.03 -19.90 -1.92
CA ALA A 308 4.91 -19.17 -2.50
C ALA A 308 3.64 -19.28 -1.63
N VAL A 309 3.33 -20.47 -1.11
CA VAL A 309 2.20 -20.71 -0.20
C VAL A 309 2.35 -19.89 1.08
N ARG A 310 3.57 -19.76 1.63
CA ARG A 310 3.78 -18.90 2.81
C ARG A 310 3.49 -17.43 2.53
N LEU A 311 3.87 -16.92 1.36
CA LEU A 311 3.53 -15.55 0.96
C LEU A 311 2.01 -15.37 0.82
N LEU A 312 1.32 -16.34 0.22
CA LEU A 312 -0.14 -16.33 0.11
C LEU A 312 -0.83 -16.40 1.48
N GLU A 313 -0.32 -17.21 2.41
CA GLU A 313 -0.81 -17.32 3.78
C GLU A 313 -0.63 -16.02 4.54
N TYR A 314 0.56 -15.42 4.45
CA TYR A 314 0.90 -14.19 5.13
C TYR A 314 0.01 -13.02 4.69
N HIS A 315 -0.27 -12.89 3.39
CA HIS A 315 -1.19 -11.87 2.86
C HIS A 315 -2.67 -12.30 2.87
N SER A 316 -3.02 -13.41 3.54
CA SER A 316 -4.39 -13.94 3.64
C SER A 316 -5.08 -14.20 2.29
N VAL A 317 -4.33 -14.48 1.23
CA VAL A 317 -4.86 -14.82 -0.10
C VAL A 317 -5.30 -16.28 -0.15
N ALA A 318 -4.50 -17.18 0.43
CA ALA A 318 -4.84 -18.60 0.54
C ALA A 318 -4.09 -19.25 1.70
N ARG A 319 -4.61 -20.38 2.21
CA ARG A 319 -4.00 -21.16 3.30
C ARG A 319 -3.86 -22.64 2.97
N MET A 320 -2.80 -23.29 3.44
CA MET A 320 -2.61 -24.72 3.25
C MET A 320 -3.37 -25.52 4.31
N ARG A 321 -4.36 -26.32 3.88
CA ARG A 321 -5.04 -27.30 4.74
C ARG A 321 -4.35 -28.66 4.62
N ARG A 322 -3.87 -29.21 5.74
CA ARG A 322 -3.25 -30.55 5.80
C ARG A 322 -4.31 -31.66 5.96
N GLY A 323 -3.99 -32.87 5.50
CA GLY A 323 -4.82 -34.08 5.67
C GLY A 323 -5.54 -34.54 4.38
N PRO A 324 -6.33 -35.64 4.45
CA PRO A 324 -7.14 -36.12 3.33
C PRO A 324 -8.13 -35.05 2.85
N GLY A 325 -8.20 -34.80 1.54
CA GLY A 325 -8.97 -33.66 0.99
C GLY A 325 -8.38 -32.28 1.31
N GLY A 326 -7.14 -32.25 1.80
CA GLY A 326 -6.35 -31.05 2.00
C GLY A 326 -5.82 -30.46 0.68
N GLY A 327 -5.27 -29.26 0.77
CA GLY A 327 -4.79 -28.49 -0.37
C GLY A 327 -4.73 -27.01 -0.05
N LEU A 328 -4.39 -26.21 -1.05
CA LEU A 328 -4.41 -24.77 -0.94
C LEU A 328 -5.88 -24.30 -0.97
N VAL A 329 -6.32 -23.70 0.13
CA VAL A 329 -7.70 -23.21 0.32
C VAL A 329 -7.71 -21.70 0.13
N VAL A 330 -8.60 -21.19 -0.71
CA VAL A 330 -8.74 -19.75 -0.95
C VAL A 330 -9.32 -19.07 0.30
N THR A 331 -8.75 -17.93 0.70
CA THR A 331 -9.20 -17.15 1.85
C THR A 331 -9.59 -15.73 1.43
N LYS A 332 -10.21 -14.98 2.35
CA LYS A 332 -10.50 -13.56 2.15
C LYS A 332 -9.21 -12.74 2.32
N PRO A 333 -8.71 -12.06 1.26
CA PRO A 333 -7.53 -11.20 1.36
C PRO A 333 -7.70 -10.11 2.41
N GLN A 334 -6.60 -9.78 3.09
CA GLN A 334 -6.52 -8.73 4.09
C GLN A 334 -5.34 -7.80 3.79
N SER A 335 -5.48 -6.52 4.12
CA SER A 335 -4.45 -5.50 3.82
C SER A 335 -3.40 -5.34 4.91
N GLN A 336 -3.68 -5.72 6.18
CA GLN A 336 -2.82 -5.39 7.33
C GLN A 336 -1.36 -5.84 7.15
N ALA A 337 -1.14 -7.08 6.74
CA ALA A 337 0.19 -7.62 6.48
C ALA A 337 0.97 -6.82 5.42
N SER A 338 0.26 -6.37 4.38
CA SER A 338 0.85 -5.54 3.33
C SER A 338 1.13 -4.11 3.81
N ILE A 339 0.23 -3.54 4.63
CA ILE A 339 0.38 -2.24 5.29
C ILE A 339 1.65 -2.26 6.15
N ASP A 340 1.81 -3.27 7.01
CA ASP A 340 2.96 -3.45 7.89
C ASP A 340 4.28 -3.52 7.12
N THR A 341 4.30 -4.34 6.05
CA THR A 341 5.49 -4.50 5.20
C THR A 341 5.86 -3.20 4.47
N ILE A 342 4.86 -2.50 3.92
CA ILE A 342 5.09 -1.24 3.21
C ILE A 342 5.55 -0.14 4.17
N ALA A 343 4.96 -0.05 5.36
CA ALA A 343 5.38 0.91 6.38
C ALA A 343 6.85 0.68 6.79
N LEU A 344 7.27 -0.56 7.00
CA LEU A 344 8.68 -0.89 7.28
C LEU A 344 9.61 -0.52 6.13
N TYR A 345 9.19 -0.79 4.89
CA TYR A 345 9.96 -0.37 3.71
C TYR A 345 10.09 1.16 3.63
N LEU A 346 9.01 1.90 3.85
CA LEU A 346 9.07 3.36 3.84
C LEU A 346 9.95 3.88 4.99
N GLN A 347 9.89 3.27 6.18
CA GLN A 347 10.79 3.61 7.28
C GLN A 347 12.27 3.38 6.92
N TYR A 348 12.59 2.32 6.18
CA TYR A 348 13.94 2.11 5.63
C TYR A 348 14.33 3.17 4.59
N ARG A 349 13.37 3.64 3.78
CA ARG A 349 13.58 4.70 2.80
C ARG A 349 13.70 6.10 3.40
N GLN A 350 13.40 6.25 4.70
CA GLN A 350 13.55 7.49 5.47
C GLN A 350 12.91 8.72 4.81
N PRO A 351 11.59 8.72 4.53
CA PRO A 351 10.90 9.92 4.09
C PRO A 351 11.08 11.05 5.12
N SER A 352 11.24 12.26 4.64
CA SER A 352 11.23 13.44 5.50
C SER A 352 9.83 13.70 6.07
N ARG A 353 9.76 14.55 7.11
CA ARG A 353 8.48 15.03 7.66
C ARG A 353 7.61 15.69 6.59
N GLU A 354 8.25 16.49 5.74
CA GLU A 354 7.55 17.19 4.66
C GLU A 354 7.05 16.22 3.58
N ASP A 355 7.81 15.15 3.27
CA ASP A 355 7.35 14.11 2.35
C ASP A 355 6.04 13.46 2.83
N LEU A 356 5.96 13.17 4.12
CA LEU A 356 4.79 12.53 4.74
C LEU A 356 3.62 13.50 4.84
N ARG A 357 3.88 14.74 5.26
CA ARG A 357 2.86 15.80 5.34
C ARG A 357 2.22 16.06 4.00
N CYS A 358 3.03 16.28 2.96
CA CYS A 358 2.57 16.59 1.62
C CYS A 358 1.60 15.52 1.08
N VAL A 359 1.93 14.24 1.28
CA VAL A 359 1.07 13.11 0.87
C VAL A 359 -0.19 12.99 1.71
N ARG A 360 -0.07 13.12 3.04
CA ARG A 360 -1.22 13.06 3.95
C ARG A 360 -2.21 14.18 3.64
N ASP A 361 -1.73 15.41 3.47
CA ASP A 361 -2.56 16.57 3.13
C ASP A 361 -3.32 16.37 1.83
N ALA A 362 -2.69 15.76 0.82
CA ALA A 362 -3.33 15.49 -0.46
C ALA A 362 -4.47 14.47 -0.32
N ILE A 363 -4.26 13.40 0.45
CA ILE A 363 -5.26 12.36 0.72
C ILE A 363 -6.43 12.90 1.54
N GLU A 364 -6.13 13.54 2.67
CA GLU A 364 -7.13 13.95 3.66
C GLU A 364 -8.02 15.07 3.13
N VAL A 365 -7.46 16.02 2.38
CA VAL A 365 -8.24 17.08 1.74
C VAL A 365 -9.14 16.52 0.65
N ALA A 366 -8.68 15.53 -0.12
CA ALA A 366 -9.51 14.85 -1.12
C ALA A 366 -10.65 14.07 -0.44
N ASN A 367 -10.37 13.35 0.64
CA ASN A 367 -11.37 12.61 1.40
C ASN A 367 -12.43 13.54 1.99
N VAL A 368 -12.03 14.61 2.69
CA VAL A 368 -12.98 15.57 3.28
C VAL A 368 -13.89 16.17 2.22
N ALA A 369 -13.34 16.60 1.08
CA ALA A 369 -14.13 17.09 -0.04
C ALA A 369 -15.19 16.08 -0.49
N LYS A 370 -14.79 14.82 -0.62
CA LYS A 370 -15.68 13.74 -1.02
C LYS A 370 -16.78 13.46 0.01
N VAL A 371 -16.46 13.55 1.30
CA VAL A 371 -17.46 13.40 2.36
C VAL A 371 -18.47 14.56 2.33
N VAL A 372 -18.04 15.79 2.04
CA VAL A 372 -18.95 16.95 1.88
C VAL A 372 -19.93 16.76 0.73
N GLU A 373 -19.46 16.22 -0.41
CA GLU A 373 -20.33 15.84 -1.54
C GLU A 373 -21.37 14.80 -1.11
N GLN A 374 -20.98 13.87 -0.24
CA GLN A 374 -21.82 12.75 0.21
C GLN A 374 -22.65 13.05 1.46
N ARG A 375 -22.59 14.26 2.03
CA ARG A 375 -23.21 14.62 3.32
C ARG A 375 -24.70 14.32 3.44
N ALA A 376 -25.42 14.22 2.32
CA ALA A 376 -26.85 13.91 2.29
C ALA A 376 -27.14 12.44 2.61
N ARG A 377 -26.14 11.55 2.57
CA ARG A 377 -26.26 10.15 2.96
C ARG A 377 -26.47 10.06 4.49
N PRO A 378 -27.52 9.38 4.97
CA PRO A 378 -27.85 9.35 6.40
C PRO A 378 -26.71 8.76 7.27
N GLU A 379 -25.93 7.85 6.73
CA GLU A 379 -24.77 7.26 7.42
C GLU A 379 -23.63 8.24 7.67
N VAL A 380 -23.49 9.31 6.88
CA VAL A 380 -22.37 10.26 7.03
C VAL A 380 -22.48 11.00 8.36
N ALA A 381 -23.67 11.51 8.68
CA ALA A 381 -23.88 12.23 9.94
C ALA A 381 -23.68 11.32 11.17
N SER A 382 -24.28 10.12 11.15
CA SER A 382 -24.17 9.19 12.28
C SER A 382 -22.74 8.73 12.52
N VAL A 383 -21.99 8.41 11.46
CA VAL A 383 -20.58 7.98 11.61
C VAL A 383 -19.72 9.15 12.08
N LEU A 384 -19.92 10.37 11.58
CA LEU A 384 -19.19 11.54 12.06
C LEU A 384 -19.46 11.83 13.54
N ASP A 385 -20.68 11.60 14.02
CA ASP A 385 -21.02 11.71 15.44
C ASP A 385 -20.25 10.67 16.27
N GLU A 386 -20.24 9.41 15.84
CA GLU A 386 -19.51 8.33 16.50
C GLU A 386 -17.99 8.58 16.55
N LEU A 387 -17.42 9.17 15.49
CA LEU A 387 -15.99 9.45 15.40
C LEU A 387 -15.55 10.58 16.35
N VAL A 388 -16.44 11.50 16.72
CA VAL A 388 -16.12 12.63 17.62
C VAL A 388 -16.44 12.30 19.09
N VAL A 389 -17.42 11.43 19.37
CA VAL A 389 -17.92 11.14 20.75
C VAL A 389 -17.00 10.19 21.57
N ALA A 390 -15.97 9.58 20.98
CA ALA A 390 -15.10 8.62 21.68
C ALA A 390 -14.25 9.20 22.85
N SER A 391 -14.32 10.50 23.13
CA SER A 391 -13.40 11.26 24.00
C SER A 391 -13.72 11.26 25.51
N ASP A 392 -14.93 10.92 25.96
CA ASP A 392 -15.46 11.26 27.31
C ASP A 392 -14.97 10.40 28.52
N PHE A 393 -13.77 9.80 28.46
CA PHE A 393 -13.24 8.96 29.56
C PHE A 393 -12.13 9.65 30.36
N ALA A 394 -12.27 9.65 31.69
CA ALA A 394 -11.24 10.10 32.64
C ALA A 394 -9.99 9.21 32.55
N PHE A 395 -8.81 9.84 32.52
CA PHE A 395 -7.52 9.15 32.30
C PHE A 395 -6.87 8.71 33.61
N GLU A 396 -6.38 7.46 33.65
CA GLU A 396 -5.67 6.90 34.81
C GLU A 396 -4.15 7.21 34.78
N ASP A 397 -3.51 7.34 33.60
CA ASP A 397 -2.10 7.80 33.46
C ASP A 397 -1.78 8.47 32.09
N ALA A 398 -0.56 9.05 31.98
CA ALA A 398 -0.09 9.77 30.78
C ALA A 398 0.22 8.89 29.56
N ALA A 399 0.61 7.63 29.76
CA ALA A 399 0.89 6.69 28.68
C ALA A 399 -0.42 6.20 28.03
N ASP A 400 -1.47 6.06 28.83
CA ASP A 400 -2.82 5.74 28.35
C ASP A 400 -3.45 6.93 27.62
N ALA A 401 -3.23 8.15 28.11
CA ALA A 401 -3.61 9.38 27.40
C ALA A 401 -2.95 9.48 26.01
N ALA A 402 -1.63 9.30 25.91
CA ALA A 402 -0.91 9.34 24.63
C ALA A 402 -1.39 8.26 23.65
N ARG A 403 -1.70 7.05 24.14
CA ARG A 403 -2.24 5.97 23.31
C ARG A 403 -3.63 6.30 22.79
N LYS A 404 -4.51 6.86 23.63
CA LYS A 404 -5.86 7.26 23.25
C LYS A 404 -5.84 8.39 22.22
N VAL A 405 -5.00 9.41 22.41
CA VAL A 405 -4.79 10.50 21.43
C VAL A 405 -4.38 9.96 20.07
N ALA A 406 -3.44 9.02 20.01
CA ALA A 406 -3.02 8.44 18.74
C ALA A 406 -4.15 7.64 18.08
N VAL A 407 -4.93 6.87 18.86
CA VAL A 407 -6.07 6.09 18.36
C VAL A 407 -7.20 6.99 17.86
N GLU A 408 -7.52 8.06 18.58
CA GLU A 408 -8.56 9.02 18.23
C GLU A 408 -8.16 9.87 17.02
N GLU A 409 -6.93 10.42 17.03
CA GLU A 409 -6.37 11.17 15.92
C GLU A 409 -6.47 10.36 14.63
N PHE A 410 -5.87 9.17 14.58
CA PHE A 410 -5.92 8.36 13.36
C PHE A 410 -7.30 7.76 13.07
N GLY A 411 -8.10 7.50 14.11
CA GLY A 411 -9.45 6.96 13.97
C GLY A 411 -10.39 7.89 13.21
N PHE A 412 -10.39 9.18 13.54
CA PHE A 412 -11.18 10.21 12.84
C PHE A 412 -10.83 10.27 11.35
N HIS A 413 -9.53 10.34 11.04
CA HIS A 413 -9.02 10.42 9.67
C HIS A 413 -9.32 9.18 8.82
N VAL A 414 -9.12 7.98 9.40
CA VAL A 414 -9.49 6.72 8.74
C VAL A 414 -11.01 6.65 8.54
N GLY A 415 -11.81 7.14 9.48
CA GLY A 415 -13.25 7.22 9.35
C GLY A 415 -13.70 8.14 8.20
N LEU A 416 -13.08 9.31 8.05
CA LEU A 416 -13.31 10.19 6.90
C LEU A 416 -12.95 9.52 5.56
N ALA A 417 -11.84 8.79 5.51
CA ALA A 417 -11.45 8.05 4.30
C ALA A 417 -12.45 6.94 3.94
N GLN A 418 -12.97 6.23 4.95
CA GLN A 418 -14.02 5.23 4.76
C GLN A 418 -15.33 5.86 4.25
N LEU A 419 -15.72 7.02 4.79
CA LEU A 419 -16.90 7.76 4.34
C LEU A 419 -16.74 8.32 2.92
N ALA A 420 -15.53 8.73 2.54
CA ALA A 420 -15.24 9.16 1.17
C ALA A 420 -15.48 8.05 0.14
N GLY A 421 -15.34 6.79 0.56
CA GLY A 421 -15.71 5.62 -0.24
C GLY A 421 -14.71 5.26 -1.34
N ASN A 422 -13.45 5.67 -1.20
CA ASN A 422 -12.36 5.30 -2.11
C ASN A 422 -11.39 4.34 -1.40
N ALA A 423 -11.45 3.05 -1.76
CA ALA A 423 -10.66 2.01 -1.08
C ALA A 423 -9.13 2.17 -1.27
N LEU A 424 -8.70 2.81 -2.36
CA LEU A 424 -7.29 3.12 -2.62
C LEU A 424 -6.78 4.19 -1.66
N LEU A 425 -7.50 5.31 -1.55
CA LEU A 425 -7.13 6.41 -0.66
C LEU A 425 -7.22 6.00 0.82
N ASP A 426 -8.22 5.20 1.23
CA ASP A 426 -8.27 4.59 2.56
C ASP A 426 -7.03 3.72 2.83
N LEU A 427 -6.67 2.83 1.90
CA LEU A 427 -5.50 1.97 2.07
C LEU A 427 -4.20 2.77 2.18
N PHE A 428 -4.01 3.76 1.32
CA PHE A 428 -2.82 4.61 1.35
C PHE A 428 -2.74 5.46 2.62
N LEU A 429 -3.87 5.96 3.12
CA LEU A 429 -3.91 6.63 4.42
C LEU A 429 -3.50 5.68 5.54
N ARG A 430 -4.02 4.45 5.56
CA ARG A 430 -3.64 3.44 6.58
C ARG A 430 -2.15 3.09 6.55
N ILE A 431 -1.52 3.08 5.38
CA ILE A 431 -0.06 2.90 5.25
C ILE A 431 0.69 4.05 5.92
N ILE A 432 0.25 5.28 5.69
CA ILE A 432 0.84 6.48 6.30
C ILE A 432 0.64 6.48 7.81
N VAL A 433 -0.56 6.13 8.28
CA VAL A 433 -0.88 5.97 9.70
C VAL A 433 0.00 4.91 10.37
N GLU A 434 0.14 3.72 9.77
CA GLU A 434 0.99 2.66 10.32
C GLU A 434 2.46 3.09 10.40
N LEU A 435 2.95 3.81 9.38
CA LEU A 435 4.29 4.37 9.40
C LEU A 435 4.48 5.34 10.57
N PHE A 436 3.51 6.22 10.84
CA PHE A 436 3.56 7.11 12.01
C PHE A 436 3.54 6.35 13.32
N GLN A 437 2.65 5.37 13.47
CA GLN A 437 2.57 4.56 14.69
C GLN A 437 3.90 3.86 14.99
N ARG A 438 4.58 3.37 13.94
CA ARG A 438 5.92 2.76 14.05
C ARG A 438 7.00 3.78 14.37
N HIS A 439 6.99 4.95 13.73
CA HIS A 439 7.97 6.00 13.99
C HIS A 439 7.86 6.54 15.42
N TRP A 440 6.62 6.83 15.86
CA TRP A 440 6.29 7.26 17.21
C TRP A 440 6.75 6.25 18.27
N SER A 441 6.52 4.95 18.02
CA SER A 441 6.96 3.88 18.93
C SER A 441 8.48 3.71 19.01
N SER A 442 9.22 4.17 17.99
CA SER A 442 10.66 3.96 17.86
C SER A 442 11.52 5.13 18.33
N THR A 443 10.94 6.31 18.49
CA THR A 443 11.64 7.57 18.74
C THR A 443 11.14 8.18 20.05
N GLU A 444 12.03 8.69 20.91
CA GLU A 444 11.67 9.39 22.15
C GLU A 444 11.07 10.78 21.82
N HIS A 445 9.89 10.82 21.21
CA HIS A 445 9.14 12.06 21.00
C HIS A 445 8.53 12.55 22.31
N GLN A 446 8.38 13.86 22.41
CA GLN A 446 7.63 14.51 23.49
C GLN A 446 6.18 14.00 23.46
N GLN A 447 5.72 13.41 24.57
CA GLN A 447 4.36 12.90 24.66
C GLN A 447 3.34 14.05 24.52
N PRO A 448 2.17 13.80 23.91
CA PRO A 448 1.12 14.80 23.80
C PRO A 448 0.66 15.23 25.20
N THR A 449 0.45 16.52 25.38
CA THR A 449 -0.10 17.08 26.62
C THR A 449 -1.63 16.98 26.62
N PHE A 450 -2.25 17.13 27.79
CA PHE A 450 -3.72 17.23 27.90
C PHE A 450 -4.33 18.34 27.03
N ASN A 451 -3.60 19.45 26.84
CA ASN A 451 -4.04 20.54 25.97
C ASN A 451 -4.02 20.15 24.50
N ASP A 452 -3.05 19.31 24.08
CA ASP A 452 -2.99 18.80 22.71
C ASP A 452 -4.19 17.91 22.41
N VAL A 453 -4.63 17.10 23.39
CA VAL A 453 -5.83 16.26 23.28
C VAL A 453 -7.08 17.10 23.03
N GLY A 454 -7.33 18.10 23.88
CA GLY A 454 -8.49 18.99 23.71
C GLY A 454 -8.44 19.78 22.41
N ALA A 455 -7.25 20.18 21.95
CA ALA A 455 -7.08 20.88 20.68
C ALA A 455 -7.44 20.00 19.47
N VAL A 456 -7.05 18.72 19.48
CA VAL A 456 -7.40 17.72 18.45
C VAL A 456 -8.91 17.51 18.41
N GLU A 457 -9.53 17.26 19.56
CA GLU A 457 -10.98 17.05 19.67
C GLU A 457 -11.78 18.26 19.16
N HIS A 458 -11.41 19.46 19.59
CA HIS A 458 -12.02 20.70 19.08
C HIS A 458 -11.80 20.88 17.57
N ALA A 459 -10.65 20.46 17.03
CA ALA A 459 -10.41 20.53 15.59
C ALA A 459 -11.30 19.55 14.83
N HIS A 460 -11.38 18.28 15.25
CA HIS A 460 -12.25 17.26 14.66
C HIS A 460 -13.73 17.69 14.68
N GLN A 461 -14.23 18.22 15.81
CA GLN A 461 -15.59 18.73 15.91
C GLN A 461 -15.86 19.88 14.92
N ARG A 462 -14.93 20.83 14.77
CA ARG A 462 -15.07 21.90 13.77
C ARG A 462 -15.02 21.36 12.34
N ILE A 463 -14.21 20.35 12.06
CA ILE A 463 -14.21 19.71 10.72
C ILE A 463 -15.57 19.09 10.45
N ARG A 464 -16.09 18.30 11.40
CA ARG A 464 -17.44 17.71 11.34
C ARG A 464 -18.51 18.77 11.07
N GLU A 465 -18.53 19.87 11.82
CA GLU A 465 -19.52 20.94 11.63
C GLU A 465 -19.50 21.52 10.22
N ALA A 466 -18.31 21.76 9.65
CA ALA A 466 -18.20 22.26 8.28
C ALA A 466 -18.70 21.22 7.26
N VAL A 467 -18.43 19.93 7.49
CA VAL A 467 -18.90 18.84 6.63
C VAL A 467 -20.42 18.75 6.65
N ILE A 468 -21.05 18.75 7.83
CA ILE A 468 -22.52 18.70 7.97
C ILE A 468 -23.18 19.94 7.37
N ALA A 469 -22.56 21.11 7.52
CA ALA A 469 -23.04 22.35 6.88
C ALA A 469 -22.91 22.33 5.35
N GLY A 470 -22.13 21.42 4.77
CA GLY A 470 -21.85 21.37 3.35
C GLY A 470 -20.85 22.41 2.86
N ASP A 471 -20.07 23.00 3.77
CA ASP A 471 -19.07 24.03 3.44
C ASP A 471 -17.73 23.37 3.08
N ASP A 472 -17.57 23.01 1.81
CA ASP A 472 -16.36 22.35 1.28
C ASP A 472 -15.10 23.18 1.55
N SER A 473 -15.15 24.49 1.28
CA SER A 473 -13.99 25.37 1.45
C SER A 473 -13.54 25.44 2.91
N LEU A 474 -14.49 25.59 3.83
CA LEU A 474 -14.20 25.63 5.27
C LEU A 474 -13.72 24.28 5.79
N ALA A 475 -14.32 23.17 5.34
CA ALA A 475 -13.92 21.83 5.74
C ALA A 475 -12.47 21.53 5.32
N ARG A 476 -12.11 21.83 4.07
CA ARG A 476 -10.72 21.69 3.56
C ARG A 476 -9.73 22.58 4.31
N TYR A 477 -10.11 23.82 4.63
CA TYR A 477 -9.27 24.70 5.43
C TYR A 477 -9.04 24.14 6.85
N ARG A 478 -10.11 23.69 7.51
CA ARG A 478 -10.05 23.16 8.88
C ARG A 478 -9.24 21.88 8.98
N ILE A 479 -9.37 20.94 8.03
CA ILE A 479 -8.57 19.71 8.01
C ILE A 479 -7.08 20.03 7.79
N ARG A 480 -6.73 20.94 6.86
CA ARG A 480 -5.33 21.31 6.65
C ARG A 480 -4.71 21.96 7.87
N ARG A 481 -5.43 22.90 8.49
CA ARG A 481 -4.96 23.55 9.73
C ARG A 481 -4.81 22.57 10.89
N HIS A 482 -5.69 21.57 10.97
CA HIS A 482 -5.58 20.48 11.95
C HIS A 482 -4.31 19.66 11.73
N LEU A 483 -4.06 19.22 10.49
CA LEU A 483 -2.86 18.46 10.14
C LEU A 483 -1.57 19.25 10.43
N ASP A 484 -1.56 20.55 10.17
CA ASP A 484 -0.42 21.44 10.48
C ASP A 484 -0.14 21.51 11.99
N ALA A 485 -1.18 21.56 12.81
CA ALA A 485 -1.03 21.59 14.27
C ALA A 485 -0.56 20.23 14.81
N ALA A 486 -1.16 19.14 14.30
CA ALA A 486 -0.82 17.77 14.67
C ALA A 486 0.58 17.36 14.21
N ALA A 487 1.11 17.99 13.14
CA ALA A 487 2.44 17.71 12.61
C ALA A 487 3.57 17.89 13.65
N SER A 488 3.41 18.80 14.60
CA SER A 488 4.46 19.08 15.61
C SER A 488 4.80 17.90 16.52
N TRP A 489 3.88 16.95 16.68
CA TRP A 489 4.09 15.72 17.44
C TRP A 489 3.94 14.47 16.55
N CYS A 490 3.02 14.43 15.59
CA CYS A 490 2.84 13.25 14.71
C CYS A 490 3.94 13.05 13.65
N LEU A 491 4.72 14.09 13.31
CA LEU A 491 5.75 14.09 12.27
C LEU A 491 7.10 14.46 12.86
#